data_AF-L1LE83-F1
#
_entry.id   AF-L1LE83-F1
#
_cell.length_a   1.000
_cell.length_b   1.000
_cell.length_c   1.000
_cell.angle_alpha   90.00
_cell.angle_beta   90.00
_cell.angle_gamma   90.00
#
_symmetry.space_group_name_H-M   'P 1'
#
loop_
_entity.id
_entity.type
_entity.pdbx_description
1 polymer ?
#
loop_
_entity_poly.entity_id
_entity_poly.type
_entity_poly.pdbx_seq_one_letter_code
_entity_poly.pdbx_strand_id
1 'polypeptide(L)'
;MRLIILVHILATIKLCSAGWPSCFGCRRGSEDEESYDLMRAHDFDDDNVTENDSDWQKTTTRMEEIPIALDISKNTSTIIRASGTLNSGVKYVDYFPRKSFFINLVSQDGVGIWTASGDERCVLSEVYERGECTILSLNITTANSYESKYFEKEAQGWKEIAFVDFFAKLEGMKCSS
;
A
#
# COMPACT_ATOMS: atom_id res chain seq x y z
N MET A 1 15.65 15.37 0.28
CA MET A 1 15.68 14.02 0.89
C MET A 1 14.31 13.80 1.54
N ARG A 2 13.44 12.85 1.22
CA ARG A 2 13.61 11.51 0.64
C ARG A 2 12.47 11.22 -0.34
N LEU A 3 12.80 11.13 -1.62
CA LEU A 3 11.90 10.69 -2.70
C LEU A 3 11.76 9.15 -2.75
N ILE A 4 12.13 8.47 -1.66
CA ILE A 4 12.32 7.00 -1.62
C ILE A 4 11.08 6.28 -1.08
N ILE A 5 10.15 6.99 -0.41
CA ILE A 5 8.93 6.37 0.17
C ILE A 5 7.93 5.97 -0.93
N LEU A 6 7.91 6.67 -2.08
CA LEU A 6 7.04 6.34 -3.21
C LEU A 6 7.50 5.11 -4.01
N VAL A 7 8.77 4.71 -3.89
CA VAL A 7 9.30 3.54 -4.64
C VAL A 7 8.78 2.23 -4.06
N HIS A 8 8.41 2.18 -2.78
CA HIS A 8 7.93 0.94 -2.14
C HIS A 8 6.42 0.72 -2.34
N ILE A 9 5.66 1.80 -2.60
CA ILE A 9 4.23 1.71 -2.92
C ILE A 9 4.02 1.22 -4.37
N LEU A 10 4.96 1.51 -5.27
CA LEU A 10 4.88 1.04 -6.67
C LEU A 10 5.39 -0.40 -6.86
N ALA A 11 6.13 -0.97 -5.91
CA ALA A 11 6.70 -2.31 -6.03
C ALA A 11 5.68 -3.45 -5.82
N THR A 12 4.48 -3.16 -5.33
CA THR A 12 3.38 -4.15 -5.22
C THR A 12 2.41 -4.11 -6.40
N ILE A 13 2.60 -3.19 -7.35
CA ILE A 13 1.91 -3.21 -8.65
C ILE A 13 2.54 -4.30 -9.52
N LYS A 14 2.13 -5.54 -9.28
CA LYS A 14 1.79 -6.53 -10.32
C LYS A 14 2.69 -6.53 -11.56
N LEU A 15 3.96 -6.96 -11.41
CA LEU A 15 4.73 -7.52 -12.52
C LEU A 15 4.34 -8.99 -12.74
N CYS A 16 3.15 -9.19 -13.31
CA CYS A 16 2.90 -10.28 -14.23
C CYS A 16 2.58 -9.56 -15.55
N SER A 17 3.43 -9.57 -16.57
CA SER A 17 3.36 -10.62 -17.60
C SER A 17 4.54 -10.45 -18.58
N ALA A 18 5.56 -11.31 -18.48
CA ALA A 18 6.36 -11.75 -19.62
C ALA A 18 7.18 -12.97 -19.18
N GLY A 19 6.99 -14.08 -19.89
CA GLY A 19 7.60 -15.36 -19.56
C GLY A 19 9.12 -15.30 -19.50
N TRP A 20 9.68 -16.04 -18.56
CA TRP A 20 11.11 -16.34 -18.52
C TRP A 20 11.30 -17.75 -19.09
N PRO A 21 11.69 -17.90 -20.37
CA PRO A 21 12.25 -19.16 -20.82
C PRO A 21 13.75 -19.13 -20.53
N SER A 22 14.18 -19.99 -19.64
CA SER A 22 15.52 -20.58 -19.72
C SER A 22 15.69 -21.21 -21.09
N CYS A 23 16.65 -20.72 -21.90
CA CYS A 23 17.54 -21.53 -22.74
C CYS A 23 18.34 -20.70 -23.78
N PHE A 24 19.57 -21.16 -23.98
CA PHE A 24 20.50 -20.91 -25.08
C PHE A 24 21.17 -19.54 -25.21
N GLY A 25 22.46 -19.54 -24.88
CA GLY A 25 23.37 -18.49 -25.28
C GLY A 25 23.49 -18.35 -26.80
N CYS A 26 23.78 -17.13 -27.23
CA CYS A 26 24.54 -16.85 -28.44
C CYS A 26 25.35 -15.56 -28.23
N ARG A 27 26.54 -15.60 -28.80
CA ARG A 27 27.62 -14.63 -28.83
C ARG A 27 27.29 -13.37 -29.67
N ARG A 28 27.89 -12.24 -29.23
CA ARG A 28 28.78 -11.30 -29.98
C ARG A 28 28.22 -10.42 -31.12
N GLY A 29 28.59 -9.14 -31.06
CA GLY A 29 28.65 -8.13 -32.13
C GLY A 29 27.92 -6.84 -31.70
N SER A 30 28.57 -5.78 -31.18
CA SER A 30 29.44 -4.74 -31.81
C SER A 30 28.66 -3.68 -32.61
N GLU A 31 28.82 -2.43 -32.14
CA GLU A 31 28.66 -1.13 -32.83
C GLU A 31 27.19 -0.77 -33.17
N ASP A 32 26.67 0.44 -32.90
CA ASP A 32 27.13 1.73 -33.40
C ASP A 32 26.86 2.91 -32.43
N GLU A 33 27.71 3.91 -32.59
CA GLU A 33 27.75 5.24 -31.99
C GLU A 33 26.53 6.11 -32.35
N GLU A 34 26.07 6.93 -31.40
CA GLU A 34 25.62 8.29 -31.76
C GLU A 34 26.07 9.30 -30.69
N SER A 35 26.95 10.16 -31.14
CA SER A 35 27.65 11.23 -30.43
C SER A 35 26.80 12.49 -30.46
N TYR A 36 26.70 13.23 -29.35
CA TYR A 36 26.62 14.71 -29.37
C TYR A 36 27.26 15.28 -28.10
N ASP A 37 28.55 15.57 -28.22
CA ASP A 37 29.26 16.49 -27.33
C ASP A 37 28.98 17.93 -27.82
N LEU A 38 28.79 18.88 -26.90
CA LEU A 38 29.40 20.22 -26.88
C LEU A 38 28.56 21.24 -26.10
N MET A 39 29.18 21.68 -24.99
CA MET A 39 28.93 22.94 -24.32
C MET A 39 28.95 24.12 -25.29
N ARG A 40 27.96 25.01 -25.17
CA ARG A 40 28.14 26.42 -25.54
C ARG A 40 27.43 27.30 -24.51
N ALA A 41 28.23 27.90 -23.64
CA ALA A 41 27.81 29.06 -22.87
C ALA A 41 27.51 30.20 -23.85
N HIS A 42 26.30 30.73 -23.78
CA HIS A 42 25.98 32.03 -24.36
C HIS A 42 25.40 32.86 -23.23
N ASP A 43 26.19 33.84 -22.80
CA ASP A 43 25.76 34.93 -21.95
C ASP A 43 24.54 35.62 -22.60
N PHE A 44 23.47 35.78 -21.83
CA PHE A 44 22.38 36.69 -22.17
C PHE A 44 22.06 37.48 -20.91
N ASP A 45 22.48 38.74 -20.95
CA ASP A 45 22.20 39.74 -19.95
C ASP A 45 20.69 40.04 -19.88
N ASP A 46 20.26 40.23 -18.63
CA ASP A 46 19.34 41.27 -18.13
C ASP A 46 18.04 41.53 -18.90
N ASP A 47 16.95 41.00 -18.36
CA ASP A 47 15.67 41.70 -18.35
C ASP A 47 14.91 41.37 -17.06
N ASN A 48 15.14 42.24 -16.06
CA ASN A 48 14.25 42.64 -14.97
C ASN A 48 12.83 42.05 -15.01
N VAL A 49 12.63 40.88 -14.39
CA VAL A 49 11.31 40.42 -13.93
C VAL A 49 11.23 40.72 -12.44
N THR A 50 10.47 41.77 -12.14
CA THR A 50 10.13 42.19 -10.79
C THR A 50 9.63 41.00 -9.96
N GLU A 51 10.35 40.69 -8.90
CA GLU A 51 9.93 39.80 -7.82
C GLU A 51 8.56 40.25 -7.31
N ASN A 52 7.56 39.42 -7.53
CA ASN A 52 6.37 39.41 -6.69
C ASN A 52 6.20 37.98 -6.19
N ASP A 53 7.19 37.54 -5.42
CA ASP A 53 7.26 36.25 -4.73
C ASP A 53 6.45 36.33 -3.42
N SER A 54 5.19 36.76 -3.55
CA SER A 54 4.23 36.75 -2.45
C SER A 54 3.08 35.82 -2.82
N ASP A 55 2.85 34.86 -1.93
CA ASP A 55 1.66 34.02 -1.85
C ASP A 55 1.69 32.65 -2.58
N TRP A 56 2.66 31.81 -2.22
CA TRP A 56 2.42 30.35 -2.15
C TRP A 56 2.53 29.80 -0.73
N GLN A 57 2.26 30.63 0.28
CA GLN A 57 1.78 30.09 1.55
C GLN A 57 0.34 29.61 1.35
N LYS A 58 0.18 28.54 0.57
CA LYS A 58 -0.98 27.65 0.67
C LYS A 58 -1.01 27.18 2.10
N THR A 59 -1.77 27.88 2.92
CA THR A 59 -2.30 27.44 4.19
C THR A 59 -2.99 26.12 3.91
N THR A 60 -2.24 25.03 4.03
CA THR A 60 -2.77 23.68 4.00
C THR A 60 -3.51 23.56 5.32
N THR A 61 -4.78 24.01 5.32
CA THR A 61 -5.70 23.74 6.41
C THR A 61 -5.67 22.24 6.60
N ARG A 62 -5.02 21.79 7.68
CA ARG A 62 -4.96 20.40 8.08
C ARG A 62 -6.41 19.99 8.33
N MET A 63 -7.05 19.39 7.34
CA MET A 63 -8.35 18.79 7.56
C MET A 63 -8.15 17.77 8.68
N GLU A 64 -8.78 18.02 9.82
CA GLU A 64 -8.82 17.05 10.90
C GLU A 64 -9.54 15.82 10.36
N GLU A 65 -8.78 14.74 10.13
CA GLU A 65 -9.37 13.48 9.73
C GLU A 65 -10.24 12.93 10.87
N ILE A 66 -11.37 12.33 10.52
CA ILE A 66 -12.36 11.84 11.47
C ILE A 66 -12.09 10.35 11.76
N PRO A 67 -11.91 9.95 13.04
CA PRO A 67 -11.75 8.54 13.39
C PRO A 67 -13.05 7.76 13.15
N ILE A 68 -12.94 6.54 12.63
CA ILE A 68 -14.06 5.63 12.44
C ILE A 68 -13.73 4.21 12.89
N ALA A 69 -14.77 3.50 13.35
CA ALA A 69 -14.72 2.06 13.60
C ALA A 69 -15.09 1.29 12.32
N LEU A 70 -14.22 0.38 11.89
CA LEU A 70 -14.50 -0.60 10.85
C LEU A 70 -15.04 -1.88 11.50
N ASP A 71 -16.21 -2.33 11.05
CA ASP A 71 -16.69 -3.70 11.28
C ASP A 71 -16.62 -4.43 9.94
N ILE A 72 -15.71 -5.41 9.81
CA ILE A 72 -15.42 -6.09 8.54
C ILE A 72 -16.57 -7.00 8.08
N SER A 73 -17.62 -7.19 8.89
CA SER A 73 -18.85 -7.90 8.46
C SER A 73 -19.95 -6.95 7.96
N LYS A 74 -19.76 -5.63 8.07
CA LYS A 74 -20.75 -4.62 7.72
C LYS A 74 -20.26 -3.67 6.63
N ASN A 75 -21.21 -3.15 5.86
CA ASN A 75 -20.94 -2.10 4.88
C ASN A 75 -21.25 -0.74 5.49
N THR A 76 -20.33 0.22 5.33
CA THR A 76 -20.50 1.61 5.79
C THR A 76 -20.11 2.58 4.67
N SER A 77 -20.79 3.71 4.55
CA SER A 77 -20.52 4.71 3.51
C SER A 77 -19.15 5.38 3.60
N THR A 78 -18.52 5.37 4.78
CA THR A 78 -17.20 5.96 5.08
C THR A 78 -16.03 5.08 4.62
N ILE A 79 -16.30 3.83 4.25
CA ILE A 79 -15.30 2.85 3.81
C ILE A 79 -15.52 2.52 2.33
N ILE A 80 -14.44 2.43 1.58
CA ILE A 80 -14.40 1.83 0.25
C ILE A 80 -14.04 0.36 0.43
N ARG A 81 -14.87 -0.53 -0.12
CA ARG A 81 -14.66 -1.97 -0.11
C ARG A 81 -14.34 -2.45 -1.52
N ALA A 82 -13.18 -3.05 -1.71
CA ALA A 82 -12.82 -3.78 -2.92
C ALA A 82 -12.78 -5.27 -2.58
N SER A 83 -13.21 -6.13 -3.51
CA SER A 83 -13.17 -7.58 -3.27
C SER A 83 -12.94 -8.32 -4.57
N GLY A 84 -12.29 -9.48 -4.47
CA GLY A 84 -12.09 -10.35 -5.62
C GLY A 84 -11.59 -11.72 -5.22
N THR A 85 -11.15 -12.46 -6.24
CA THR A 85 -10.57 -13.80 -6.08
C THR A 85 -9.26 -13.83 -6.84
N LEU A 86 -8.19 -14.30 -6.21
CA LEU A 86 -6.91 -14.55 -6.86
C LEU A 86 -7.02 -15.75 -7.80
N ASN A 87 -6.09 -15.88 -8.76
CA ASN A 87 -6.05 -17.05 -9.65
C ASN A 87 -5.89 -18.38 -8.88
N SER A 88 -5.36 -18.33 -7.66
CA SER A 88 -5.26 -19.47 -6.75
C SER A 88 -6.59 -19.85 -6.09
N GLY A 89 -7.67 -19.10 -6.29
CA GLY A 89 -8.97 -19.33 -5.63
C GLY A 89 -9.09 -18.68 -4.25
N VAL A 90 -8.03 -18.03 -3.74
CA VAL A 90 -8.09 -17.25 -2.49
C VAL A 90 -8.97 -16.03 -2.71
N LYS A 91 -10.01 -15.87 -1.89
CA LYS A 91 -10.83 -14.66 -1.89
C LYS A 91 -10.15 -13.59 -1.07
N TYR A 92 -10.31 -12.33 -1.48
CA TYR A 92 -9.84 -11.19 -0.71
C TYR A 92 -10.87 -10.08 -0.65
N VAL A 93 -10.79 -9.30 0.43
CA VAL A 93 -11.55 -8.06 0.62
C VAL A 93 -10.64 -7.00 1.22
N ASP A 94 -10.53 -5.86 0.55
CA ASP A 94 -9.76 -4.72 0.98
C ASP A 94 -10.70 -3.61 1.46
N TYR A 95 -10.35 -2.99 2.57
CA TYR A 95 -11.07 -1.88 3.17
C TYR A 95 -10.17 -0.66 3.24
N PHE A 96 -10.58 0.41 2.57
CA PHE A 96 -9.90 1.70 2.57
C PHE A 96 -10.82 2.76 3.20
N PRO A 97 -10.37 3.56 4.17
CA PRO A 97 -11.12 4.72 4.58
C PRO A 97 -11.24 5.71 3.42
N ARG A 98 -12.42 6.33 3.25
CA ARG A 98 -12.56 7.46 2.33
C ARG A 98 -11.69 8.63 2.80
N LYS A 99 -11.40 9.55 1.88
CA LYS A 99 -10.73 10.82 2.20
C LYS A 99 -11.40 11.49 3.41
N SER A 100 -10.58 12.05 4.29
CA SER A 100 -10.98 12.69 5.55
C SER A 100 -11.41 11.74 6.67
N PHE A 101 -11.31 10.42 6.49
CA PHE A 101 -11.52 9.43 7.55
C PHE A 101 -10.25 8.61 7.78
N PHE A 102 -10.10 8.08 8.98
CA PHE A 102 -9.11 7.06 9.29
C PHE A 102 -9.69 6.01 10.24
N ILE A 103 -9.21 4.77 10.14
CA ILE A 103 -9.73 3.68 10.96
C ILE A 103 -8.94 3.66 12.28
N ASN A 104 -9.63 3.80 13.40
CA ASN A 104 -9.03 3.70 14.74
C ASN A 104 -9.47 2.44 15.51
N LEU A 105 -10.42 1.69 14.98
CA LEU A 105 -10.86 0.42 15.54
C LEU A 105 -11.27 -0.52 14.41
N VAL A 106 -10.85 -1.77 14.50
CA VAL A 106 -11.26 -2.85 13.59
C VAL A 106 -11.94 -3.94 14.42
N SER A 107 -13.10 -4.39 13.97
CA SER A 107 -13.91 -5.41 14.61
C SER A 107 -14.53 -6.33 13.56
N GLN A 108 -15.04 -7.48 14.00
CA GLN A 108 -15.93 -8.32 13.21
C GLN A 108 -17.13 -8.69 14.07
N ASP A 109 -18.34 -8.42 13.57
CA ASP A 109 -19.59 -8.77 14.26
C ASP A 109 -19.65 -8.16 15.68
N GLY A 110 -19.07 -6.97 15.86
CA GLY A 110 -18.95 -6.28 17.14
C GLY A 110 -17.83 -6.78 18.07
N VAL A 111 -17.11 -7.84 17.71
CA VAL A 111 -15.94 -8.33 18.46
C VAL A 111 -14.69 -7.57 18.00
N GLY A 112 -14.02 -6.88 18.92
CA GLY A 112 -12.81 -6.10 18.62
C GLY A 112 -11.65 -6.99 18.19
N ILE A 113 -10.98 -6.60 17.10
CA ILE A 113 -9.76 -7.23 16.59
C ILE A 113 -8.55 -6.37 16.91
N TRP A 114 -8.67 -5.07 16.67
CA TRP A 114 -7.61 -4.10 16.89
C TRP A 114 -8.19 -2.74 17.28
N THR A 115 -7.46 -2.00 18.11
CA THR A 115 -7.78 -0.61 18.49
C THR A 115 -6.50 0.19 18.48
N ALA A 116 -6.56 1.38 17.88
CA ALA A 116 -5.44 2.30 17.78
C ALA A 116 -4.95 2.74 19.16
N SER A 117 -3.63 2.83 19.30
CA SER A 117 -2.97 3.49 20.42
C SER A 117 -2.38 4.82 19.96
N GLY A 118 -2.63 5.91 20.71
CA GLY A 118 -2.05 7.21 20.42
C GLY A 118 -2.49 7.78 19.06
N ASP A 119 -1.53 8.00 18.16
CA ASP A 119 -1.73 8.56 16.83
C ASP A 119 -1.79 7.50 15.71
N GLU A 120 -1.84 6.21 16.07
CA GLU A 120 -2.01 5.10 15.12
C GLU A 120 -3.29 5.26 14.28
N ARG A 121 -3.16 4.96 12.98
CA ARG A 121 -4.24 4.98 12.00
C ARG A 121 -4.14 3.78 11.10
N CYS A 122 -5.19 2.97 11.01
CA CYS A 122 -5.25 1.93 9.98
C CYS A 122 -5.70 2.57 8.65
N VAL A 123 -4.86 2.43 7.62
CA VAL A 123 -5.06 3.01 6.28
C VAL A 123 -5.50 1.98 5.24
N LEU A 124 -5.29 0.69 5.53
CA LEU A 124 -5.74 -0.44 4.72
C LEU A 124 -5.91 -1.67 5.60
N SER A 125 -7.08 -2.30 5.54
CA SER A 125 -7.33 -3.64 6.09
C SER A 125 -7.59 -4.63 4.97
N GLU A 126 -6.90 -5.77 4.95
CA GLU A 126 -7.00 -6.79 3.90
C GLU A 126 -7.38 -8.13 4.53
N VAL A 127 -8.53 -8.67 4.16
CA VAL A 127 -8.98 -10.00 4.58
C VAL A 127 -8.73 -10.99 3.46
N TYR A 128 -8.10 -12.11 3.77
CA TYR A 128 -7.90 -13.24 2.86
C TYR A 128 -8.60 -14.48 3.40
N GLU A 129 -9.35 -15.17 2.54
CA GLU A 129 -10.16 -16.33 2.90
C GLU A 129 -9.97 -17.47 1.89
N ARG A 130 -9.73 -18.69 2.40
CA ARG A 130 -9.87 -19.92 1.65
C ARG A 130 -10.26 -21.09 2.55
N GLY A 131 -11.41 -21.71 2.25
CA GLY A 131 -11.97 -22.76 3.09
C GLY A 131 -12.22 -22.25 4.51
N GLU A 132 -11.74 -22.97 5.51
CA GLU A 132 -11.84 -22.60 6.93
C GLU A 132 -10.76 -21.61 7.38
N CYS A 133 -9.79 -21.27 6.53
CA CYS A 133 -8.70 -20.38 6.90
C CYS A 133 -9.05 -18.94 6.53
N THR A 134 -8.99 -18.04 7.51
CA THR A 134 -9.12 -16.59 7.30
C THR A 134 -8.00 -15.86 8.01
N ILE A 135 -7.31 -14.98 7.30
CA ILE A 135 -6.27 -14.11 7.86
C ILE A 135 -6.55 -12.65 7.50
N LEU A 136 -6.06 -11.74 8.32
CA LEU A 136 -6.24 -10.30 8.19
C LEU A 136 -4.88 -9.60 8.31
N SER A 137 -4.62 -8.67 7.41
CA SER A 137 -3.50 -7.72 7.48
C SER A 137 -4.06 -6.32 7.75
N LEU A 138 -3.50 -5.62 8.73
CA LEU A 138 -3.76 -4.22 9.00
C LEU A 138 -2.50 -3.42 8.71
N ASN A 139 -2.60 -2.41 7.87
CA ASN A 139 -1.52 -1.49 7.56
C ASN A 139 -1.75 -0.20 8.33
N ILE A 140 -0.86 0.09 9.27
CA ILE A 140 -1.00 1.13 10.29
C ILE A 140 0.08 2.18 10.10
N THR A 141 -0.32 3.45 10.16
CA THR A 141 0.57 4.60 10.13
C THR A 141 0.49 5.38 11.43
N THR A 142 1.61 5.98 11.81
CA THR A 142 1.66 7.07 12.79
C THR A 142 2.20 8.32 12.08
N ALA A 143 2.43 9.41 12.81
CA ALA A 143 3.13 10.57 12.26
C ALA A 143 4.54 10.24 11.73
N ASN A 144 5.20 9.20 12.27
CA ASN A 144 6.63 8.94 12.05
C ASN A 144 6.95 7.53 11.54
N SER A 145 6.00 6.61 11.53
CA SER A 145 6.23 5.20 11.19
C SER A 145 5.10 4.60 10.35
N TYR A 146 5.45 3.47 9.74
CA TYR A 146 4.52 2.55 9.11
C TYR A 146 4.79 1.17 9.70
N GLU A 147 3.73 0.48 10.12
CA GLU A 147 3.79 -0.89 10.60
C GLU A 147 2.62 -1.70 10.05
N SER A 148 2.74 -3.02 10.10
CA SER A 148 1.64 -3.93 9.77
C SER A 148 1.41 -4.89 10.93
N LYS A 149 0.15 -5.13 11.26
CA LYS A 149 -0.30 -6.13 12.23
C LYS A 149 -1.08 -7.23 11.51
N TYR A 150 -0.90 -8.47 11.94
CA TYR A 150 -1.46 -9.63 11.26
C TYR A 150 -2.27 -10.47 12.22
N PHE A 151 -3.39 -10.99 11.74
CA PHE A 151 -4.31 -11.77 12.56
C PHE A 151 -4.77 -13.02 11.82
N GLU A 152 -4.98 -14.09 12.57
CA GLU A 152 -5.67 -15.29 12.10
C GLU A 152 -7.00 -15.43 12.83
N LYS A 153 -8.02 -15.85 12.09
CA LYS A 153 -9.32 -16.19 12.67
C LYS A 153 -9.27 -17.60 13.26
N GLU A 154 -9.56 -17.70 14.55
CA GLU A 154 -9.72 -18.93 15.31
C GLU A 154 -11.18 -19.07 15.80
N ALA A 155 -11.52 -20.21 16.40
CA ALA A 155 -12.88 -20.48 16.89
C ALA A 155 -13.36 -19.48 17.96
N GLN A 156 -12.43 -18.88 18.73
CA GLN A 156 -12.73 -17.93 19.82
C GLN A 156 -12.61 -16.46 19.41
N GLY A 157 -12.28 -16.17 18.15
CA GLY A 157 -12.09 -14.81 17.66
C GLY A 157 -10.80 -14.68 16.85
N TRP A 158 -10.17 -13.52 16.94
CA TRP A 158 -8.96 -13.22 16.18
C TRP A 158 -7.74 -13.26 17.07
N LYS A 159 -6.67 -13.88 16.57
CA LYS A 159 -5.38 -13.98 17.25
C LYS A 159 -4.33 -13.25 16.43
N GLU A 160 -3.59 -12.36 17.08
CA GLU A 160 -2.44 -11.72 16.45
C GLU A 160 -1.33 -12.76 16.18
N ILE A 161 -0.76 -12.73 14.98
CA ILE A 161 0.28 -13.65 14.52
C ILE A 161 1.47 -12.86 13.97
N ALA A 162 2.63 -13.52 13.90
CA ALA A 162 3.81 -12.88 13.32
C ALA A 162 3.69 -12.73 11.80
N PHE A 163 4.43 -11.77 11.25
CA PHE A 163 4.61 -11.61 9.79
C PHE A 163 4.90 -12.94 9.10
N VAL A 164 5.86 -13.71 9.62
CA VAL A 164 6.29 -14.98 9.01
C VAL A 164 5.13 -15.98 8.95
N ASP A 165 4.31 -16.06 9.99
CA ASP A 165 3.16 -16.97 10.06
C ASP A 165 2.05 -16.54 9.09
N PHE A 166 1.81 -15.23 8.98
CA PHE A 166 0.83 -14.68 8.04
C PHE A 166 1.19 -15.05 6.59
N PHE A 167 2.43 -14.79 6.17
CA PHE A 167 2.86 -15.11 4.81
C PHE A 167 2.90 -16.61 4.54
N ALA A 168 3.34 -17.42 5.50
CA ALA A 168 3.30 -18.88 5.37
C ALA A 168 1.87 -19.40 5.16
N LYS A 169 0.89 -18.87 5.91
CA LYS A 169 -0.53 -19.21 5.74
C LYS A 169 -1.06 -18.74 4.41
N LEU A 170 -0.78 -17.50 4.00
CA LEU A 170 -1.23 -16.97 2.71
C LEU A 170 -0.68 -17.79 1.52
N GLU A 171 0.58 -18.19 1.56
CA GLU A 171 1.15 -19.08 0.54
C GLU A 171 0.53 -20.49 0.58
N GLY A 172 0.29 -21.05 1.77
CA GLY A 172 -0.47 -22.29 1.92
C GLY A 172 -1.88 -22.19 1.33
N MET A 173 -2.56 -21.05 1.51
CA MET A 173 -3.84 -20.78 0.87
C MET A 173 -3.71 -20.65 -0.65
N LYS A 174 -2.58 -20.23 -1.21
CA LYS A 174 -2.43 -20.15 -2.67
C LYS A 174 -2.12 -21.50 -3.31
N CYS A 175 -1.40 -22.37 -2.60
CA CYS A 175 -0.95 -23.67 -3.10
C CYS A 175 -1.93 -24.83 -2.90
N SER A 176 -2.97 -24.67 -2.07
CA SER A 176 -4.05 -25.65 -2.01
C SER A 176 -4.69 -25.78 -3.40
N SER A 177 -5.02 -26.98 -3.83
CA SER A 177 -5.69 -27.24 -5.12
C SER A 177 -7.14 -27.61 -4.89
#